data_AF-A0A7W1JYA6-F1
#
_entry.id   AF-A0A7W1JYA6-F1
#
_cell.length_a   1.000
_cell.length_b   1.000
_cell.length_c   1.000
_cell.angle_alpha   90.00
_cell.angle_beta   90.00
_cell.angle_gamma   90.00
#
_symmetry.space_group_name_H-M   'P 1'
#
loop_
_entity.id
_entity.type
_entity.pdbx_description
1 polymer ?
#
loop_
_entity_poly.entity_id
_entity_poly.type
_entity_poly.pdbx_seq_one_letter_code
_entity_poly.pdbx_strand_id
1 'polypeptide(L)'
;MTEREVDRLFEVPPEEFTAARNALARRLKDEGDASAADEVKQLSKPSIATWAINQLARDYQGTVKLLLESASRLRKAQENALKSVAPEMRCDARRRTSERLYAN
;
A
#
# COMPACT_ATOMS: atom_id res chain seq x y z
N MET A 1 21.73 7.60 -5.33
CA MET A 1 22.26 6.22 -5.36
C MET A 1 21.53 5.35 -4.34
N THR A 2 21.38 5.88 -3.13
CA THR A 2 20.64 5.33 -1.98
C THR A 2 19.25 4.75 -2.29
N GLU A 3 18.41 5.43 -3.06
CA GLU A 3 17.02 4.97 -3.26
C GLU A 3 16.91 3.57 -3.90
N ARG A 4 17.75 3.26 -4.89
CA ARG A 4 17.81 1.91 -5.48
C ARG A 4 18.38 0.87 -4.53
N GLU A 5 19.25 1.26 -3.61
CA GLU A 5 19.84 0.35 -2.62
C GLU A 5 18.86 0.06 -1.49
N VAL A 6 18.07 1.06 -1.09
CA VAL A 6 16.94 0.90 -0.17
C VAL A 6 15.87 0.02 -0.79
N ASP A 7 15.56 0.16 -2.08
CA ASP A 7 14.63 -0.73 -2.78
C ASP A 7 15.05 -2.20 -2.69
N ARG A 8 16.34 -2.50 -2.94
CA ARG A 8 16.90 -3.86 -2.82
C ARG A 8 16.82 -4.41 -1.41
N LEU A 9 16.90 -3.54 -0.39
CA LEU A 9 16.75 -3.96 0.99
C LEU A 9 15.34 -4.51 1.27
N PHE A 10 14.32 -4.05 0.56
CA PHE A 10 12.96 -4.58 0.68
C PHE A 10 12.69 -5.81 -0.18
N GLU A 11 13.66 -6.24 -1.00
CA GLU A 11 13.57 -7.45 -1.84
C GLU A 11 14.09 -8.70 -1.13
N VAL A 12 14.99 -8.54 -0.15
CA VAL A 12 15.53 -9.69 0.59
C VAL A 12 14.49 -10.30 1.54
N PRO A 13 14.60 -11.60 1.89
CA PRO A 13 13.76 -12.21 2.91
C PRO A 13 13.79 -11.40 4.22
N PRO A 14 12.67 -11.30 4.96
CA PRO A 14 12.60 -10.55 6.22
C PRO A 14 13.67 -10.97 7.23
N GLU A 15 14.06 -12.25 7.23
CA GLU A 15 15.11 -12.83 8.06
C GLU A 15 16.47 -12.19 7.79
N GLU A 16 16.75 -11.85 6.53
CA GLU A 16 18.01 -11.28 6.06
C GLU A 16 18.04 -9.75 6.11
N PHE A 17 16.87 -9.10 6.18
CA PHE A 17 16.71 -7.65 6.15
C PHE A 17 17.65 -6.91 7.10
N THR A 18 17.72 -7.32 8.38
CA THR A 18 18.55 -6.64 9.38
C THR A 18 20.04 -6.72 9.04
N ALA A 19 20.49 -7.87 8.52
CA ALA A 19 21.88 -8.07 8.12
C ALA A 19 22.22 -7.20 6.89
N ALA A 20 21.37 -7.24 5.86
CA ALA A 20 21.52 -6.43 4.65
C ALA A 20 21.50 -4.92 4.95
N ARG A 21 20.60 -4.45 5.83
CA ARG A 21 20.51 -3.04 6.24
C ARG A 21 21.79 -2.57 6.91
N ASN A 22 22.30 -3.39 7.83
CA ASN A 22 23.51 -3.06 8.57
C ASN A 22 24.75 -3.07 7.66
N ALA A 23 24.81 -3.96 6.67
CA ALA A 23 25.87 -3.99 5.66
C ALA A 23 25.84 -2.74 4.77
N LEU A 24 24.65 -2.33 4.30
CA LEU A 24 24.47 -1.11 3.52
C LEU A 24 24.86 0.15 4.31
N ALA A 25 24.42 0.26 5.56
CA ALA A 25 24.77 1.39 6.41
C ALA A 25 26.28 1.48 6.70
N ARG A 26 26.98 0.34 6.85
CA ARG A 26 28.45 0.32 6.98
C ARG A 26 29.12 0.83 5.71
N ARG A 27 28.69 0.31 4.55
CA ARG A 27 29.23 0.71 3.25
C ARG A 27 29.05 2.21 2.99
N LEU A 28 27.87 2.76 3.25
CA LEU A 28 27.60 4.20 3.07
C LEU A 28 28.51 5.05 3.98
N LYS A 29 28.77 4.58 5.21
CA LYS A 29 29.70 5.24 6.13
C LYS A 29 31.14 5.21 5.60
N ASP A 30 31.58 4.09 5.03
CA ASP A 30 32.91 3.93 4.45
C ASP A 30 33.08 4.77 3.16
N GLU A 31 31.99 4.97 2.42
CA GLU A 31 31.92 5.86 1.24
C GLU A 31 31.83 7.37 1.62
N GLY A 32 31.78 7.69 2.92
CA GLY A 32 31.76 9.05 3.45
C GLY A 32 30.36 9.67 3.61
N ASP A 33 29.30 8.93 3.31
CA ASP A 33 27.91 9.37 3.45
C ASP A 33 27.30 8.89 4.79
N ALA A 34 27.76 9.53 5.87
CA ALA A 34 27.28 9.22 7.22
C ALA A 34 25.79 9.54 7.41
N SER A 35 25.26 10.55 6.72
CA SER A 35 23.84 10.93 6.80
C SER A 35 22.96 9.82 6.21
N ALA A 36 23.28 9.36 5.00
CA ALA A 36 22.55 8.26 4.38
C ALA A 36 22.68 6.95 5.19
N ALA A 37 23.84 6.70 5.79
CA ALA A 37 24.03 5.53 6.66
C ALA A 37 23.08 5.53 7.87
N ASP A 38 22.84 6.69 8.48
CA ASP A 38 21.93 6.82 9.61
C ASP A 38 20.46 6.74 9.18
N GLU A 39 20.10 7.31 8.03
CA GLU A 39 18.78 7.12 7.42
C GLU A 39 18.47 5.64 7.16
N VAL A 40 19.42 4.90 6.58
CA VAL A 40 19.26 3.46 6.32
C VAL A 40 19.10 2.66 7.61
N LYS A 41 19.79 3.02 8.70
CA LYS A 41 19.63 2.34 10.00
C LYS A 41 18.26 2.56 10.64
N GLN A 42 17.62 3.70 10.38
CA GLN A 42 16.28 3.99 10.89
C GLN A 42 15.19 3.19 10.18
N LEU A 43 15.49 2.56 9.03
CA LEU A 43 14.56 1.69 8.34
C LEU A 43 14.17 0.50 9.23
N SER A 44 12.86 0.39 9.44
CA SER A 44 12.25 -0.68 10.22
C SER A 44 12.13 -1.93 9.37
N LYS A 45 12.35 -3.09 10.00
CA LYS A 45 12.09 -4.39 9.37
C LYS A 45 10.60 -4.48 9.01
N PRO A 46 10.25 -4.73 7.73
CA PRO A 46 8.85 -4.85 7.34
C PRO A 46 8.20 -6.06 8.03
N SER A 47 6.90 -5.98 8.26
CA SER A 47 6.12 -7.17 8.63
C SER A 47 6.12 -8.18 7.48
N ILE A 48 5.87 -9.46 7.77
CA ILE A 48 5.79 -10.51 6.75
C ILE A 48 4.71 -10.18 5.71
N ALA A 49 3.55 -9.65 6.16
CA ALA A 49 2.48 -9.23 5.26
C ALA A 49 2.92 -8.09 4.33
N THR A 50 3.62 -7.09 4.86
CA THR A 50 4.15 -5.97 4.08
C THR A 50 5.17 -6.45 3.05
N TRP A 51 6.09 -7.32 3.45
CA TRP A 51 7.07 -7.92 2.54
C TRP A 51 6.38 -8.70 1.41
N ALA A 52 5.41 -9.56 1.74
CA ALA A 52 4.68 -10.36 0.75
C ALA A 52 3.93 -9.48 -0.27
N ILE A 53 3.30 -8.40 0.19
CA ILE A 53 2.64 -7.43 -0.71
C ILE A 53 3.65 -6.73 -1.62
N ASN A 54 4.80 -6.33 -1.08
CA ASN A 54 5.86 -5.69 -1.87
C ASN A 54 6.40 -6.65 -2.94
N GLN A 55 6.62 -7.92 -2.60
CA GLN A 55 7.04 -8.94 -3.56
C GLN A 55 5.98 -9.15 -4.64
N LEU A 56 4.70 -9.30 -4.26
CA LEU A 56 3.60 -9.43 -5.22
C LEU A 56 3.53 -8.23 -6.18
N ALA A 57 3.71 -7.01 -5.66
CA ALA A 57 3.72 -5.80 -6.45
C ALA A 57 4.89 -5.74 -7.44
N ARG A 58 6.05 -6.31 -7.10
CA ARG A 58 7.25 -6.35 -7.96
C ARG A 58 7.19 -7.48 -8.99
N ASP A 59 6.80 -8.68 -8.59
CA ASP A 59 6.76 -9.85 -9.48
C ASP A 59 5.61 -9.76 -10.49
N TYR A 60 4.51 -9.10 -10.12
CA TYR A 60 3.29 -9.01 -10.92
C TYR A 60 2.89 -7.56 -11.20
N GLN A 61 3.85 -6.68 -11.47
CA GLN A 61 3.63 -5.25 -11.73
C GLN A 61 2.49 -4.98 -12.72
N GLY A 62 2.46 -5.71 -13.84
CA GLY A 62 1.42 -5.56 -14.86
C GLY A 62 0.01 -5.89 -14.34
N THR A 63 -0.13 -7.02 -13.64
CA THR A 63 -1.40 -7.47 -13.06
C THR A 63 -1.87 -6.52 -11.96
N VAL A 64 -0.97 -6.09 -11.07
CA VAL A 64 -1.29 -5.14 -10.00
C VAL A 64 -1.71 -3.79 -10.59
N LYS A 65 -1.03 -3.31 -11.63
CA LYS A 65 -1.42 -2.09 -12.33
C LYS A 65 -2.83 -2.22 -12.93
N LEU A 66 -3.11 -3.31 -13.65
CA LEU A 66 -4.42 -3.56 -14.23
C LEU A 66 -5.54 -3.63 -13.17
N LEU A 67 -5.25 -4.26 -12.03
CA LEU A 67 -6.18 -4.33 -10.90
C LEU A 67 -6.49 -2.94 -10.35
N LEU A 68 -5.46 -2.12 -10.10
CA LEU A 68 -5.62 -0.76 -9.57
C LEU A 68 -6.38 0.15 -10.55
N GLU A 69 -6.09 0.05 -11.84
CA GLU A 69 -6.81 0.78 -12.89
C GLU A 69 -8.29 0.38 -12.93
N SER A 70 -8.57 -0.92 -12.85
CA SER A 70 -9.95 -1.45 -12.83
C SER A 70 -10.71 -1.01 -11.57
N ALA A 71 -10.06 -1.06 -10.40
CA ALA A 71 -10.63 -0.57 -9.14
C ALA A 71 -10.91 0.95 -9.19
N SER A 72 -10.01 1.74 -9.79
CA SER A 72 -10.20 3.18 -9.98
C SER A 72 -11.43 3.48 -10.86
N ARG A 73 -11.58 2.75 -11.97
CA ARG A 73 -12.76 2.87 -12.85
C ARG A 73 -14.05 2.51 -12.12
N LEU A 74 -14.05 1.42 -11.36
CA LEU A 74 -15.20 1.00 -10.56
C LEU A 74 -15.56 2.06 -9.50
N ARG A 75 -14.58 2.57 -8.76
CA ARG A 75 -14.81 3.62 -7.76
C ARG A 75 -15.42 4.87 -8.38
N LYS A 76 -14.90 5.33 -9.52
CA LYS A 76 -15.47 6.48 -10.25
C LYS A 76 -16.90 6.24 -10.68
N ALA A 77 -17.22 5.04 -11.17
CA ALA A 77 -18.59 4.67 -11.54
C ALA A 77 -19.52 4.67 -10.32
N GLN A 78 -19.08 4.12 -9.18
CA GLN A 78 -19.83 4.11 -7.92
C GLN A 78 -20.08 5.53 -7.39
N GLU A 79 -19.06 6.40 -7.41
CA GLU A 79 -19.20 7.80 -7.00
C GLU A 79 -20.18 8.57 -7.90
N ASN A 80 -20.12 8.36 -9.22
CA ASN A 80 -21.05 8.99 -10.16
C ASN A 80 -22.47 8.47 -9.99
N ALA A 81 -22.65 7.17 -9.79
CA ALA A 81 -23.95 6.57 -9.50
C ALA A 81 -24.54 7.17 -8.23
N LEU A 82 -23.77 7.23 -7.14
CA LEU A 82 -24.21 7.84 -5.87
C LEU A 82 -24.59 9.32 -6.03
N LYS A 83 -23.86 10.08 -6.86
CA LYS A 83 -24.20 11.49 -7.17
C LYS A 83 -25.48 11.60 -8.00
N SER A 84 -25.72 10.66 -8.92
CA SER A 84 -26.91 10.64 -9.78
C SER A 84 -28.19 10.16 -9.10
N VAL A 85 -28.11 9.50 -7.93
CA VAL A 85 -29.31 9.21 -7.14
C VAL A 85 -29.82 10.52 -6.55
N ALA A 86 -30.97 10.97 -7.06
CA ALA A 86 -31.70 12.13 -6.56
C ALA A 86 -31.79 12.10 -5.02
N PRO A 87 -31.59 13.23 -4.31
CA PRO A 87 -31.63 13.28 -2.84
C PRO A 87 -32.90 12.64 -2.26
N GLU A 88 -34.03 12.78 -2.96
CA GLU A 88 -35.35 12.25 -2.62
C GLU A 88 -35.38 10.71 -2.56
N MET A 89 -34.67 10.02 -3.45
CA MET A 89 -34.59 8.54 -3.44
C MET A 89 -33.71 8.00 -2.31
N ARG A 90 -32.76 8.79 -1.79
CA ARG A 90 -31.92 8.38 -0.65
C ARG A 90 -32.70 8.36 0.66
N CYS A 91 -33.61 9.31 0.85
CA CYS A 91 -34.52 9.35 2.00
C CYS A 91 -35.54 8.20 1.94
N ASP A 92 -36.04 7.87 0.75
CA ASP A 92 -37.05 6.82 0.60
C ASP A 92 -36.48 5.40 0.81
N ALA A 93 -35.22 5.15 0.40
CA ALA A 93 -34.53 3.89 0.68
C ALA A 93 -34.24 3.69 2.18
N ARG A 94 -33.87 4.76 2.89
CA ARG A 94 -33.61 4.73 4.35
C ARG A 94 -34.89 4.49 5.16
N ARG A 95 -36.02 5.07 4.73
CA ARG A 95 -37.34 4.91 5.37
C ARG A 95 -37.87 3.48 5.26
N ARG A 96 -37.69 2.83 4.10
CA ARG A 96 -38.10 1.42 3.91
C ARG A 96 -37.31 0.44 4.78
N THR A 97 -36.03 0.72 5.04
CA THR A 97 -35.24 -0.09 5.98
C THR A 97 -35.66 0.09 7.42
N SER A 98 -36.09 1.30 7.84
CA SER A 98 -36.59 1.50 9.21
C SER A 98 -38.00 0.94 9.40
N GLU A 99 -38.90 1.08 8.43
CA GLU A 99 -40.27 0.53 8.50
C GLU A 99 -40.26 -1.00 8.61
N ARG A 100 -39.30 -1.67 7.97
CA ARG A 100 -39.13 -3.12 8.06
C ARG A 100 -38.56 -3.61 9.40
N LEU A 101 -37.87 -2.73 10.14
CA LEU A 101 -37.34 -3.01 11.48
C LEU A 101 -38.37 -2.79 12.59
N TYR A 102 -39.45 -2.03 12.34
CA TYR A 102 -40.53 -1.75 13.30
C TYR A 102 -41.86 -2.46 12.97
N ALA A 103 -41.89 -3.34 11.96
CA ALA A 103 -43.08 -4.09 11.55
C ALA A 103 -43.11 -5.55 12.04
N ASN A 104 -42.44 -5.86 13.15
CA ASN A 104 -42.53 -7.15 13.86
C ASN A 104 -43.00 -6.91 15.30
#